data_AF-A0A1Q3GJI0-F1
#
_entry.id   AF-A0A1Q3GJI0-F1
#
_cell.length_a   1.000
_cell.length_b   1.000
_cell.length_c   1.000
_cell.angle_alpha   90.00
_cell.angle_beta   90.00
_cell.angle_gamma   90.00
#
_symmetry.space_group_name_H-M   'P 1'
#
loop_
_entity.id
_entity.type
_entity.pdbx_description
1 polymer ?
#
loop_
_entity_poly.entity_id
_entity_poly.type
_entity_poly.pdbx_seq_one_letter_code
_entity_poly.pdbx_strand_id
1 'polypeptide(L)'
;MGGNLFKLGRLPRADYKVIESELVQYLNQKFGIHYRIPRYYDDKPDFGDMDIVVSSAVITGNWEQLKNEIINDLGLSQYKSTGAVFSTVYRNFQVDYFVRNHRYFESTYNFLCFNDIGNLVGKIFKRFNLKYGEQGLQYVFRRADNHYHKDLAVSLDIEKIFGFLQLDFAKWQQGFANKTEMFDWVVACPYFSMAPYEKLSKKMEQRLKERPTIQAFMEYLEKNQVTKTYEFAEDRDEYIPTIDAYFPEANLPALIAQEKEREKFVLAIKAKYNGRIIMEMFPDLEGKTLGTFMMNFQNQWEDYEKAFYAMEAEEIEKALKEFYRNYKQ
;
A
#
# COMPACT_ATOMS: atom_id res chain seq x y z
N MET A 1 -9.71 5.42 1.12
CA MET A 1 -11.04 5.24 1.74
C MET A 1 -11.47 6.61 2.21
N GLY A 2 -12.44 7.19 1.50
CA GLY A 2 -13.00 8.50 1.81
C GLY A 2 -14.41 8.26 2.33
N GLY A 3 -14.54 8.01 3.63
CA GLY A 3 -15.79 7.60 4.28
C GLY A 3 -16.82 8.73 4.43
N ASN A 4 -16.97 9.56 3.40
CA ASN A 4 -17.92 10.66 3.39
C ASN A 4 -18.28 11.11 1.96
N LEU A 5 -18.47 10.15 1.05
CA LEU A 5 -18.74 10.45 -0.36
C LEU A 5 -20.17 11.01 -0.54
N PHE A 6 -21.15 10.38 0.11
CA PHE A 6 -22.57 10.73 -0.02
C PHE A 6 -23.09 11.67 1.08
N LYS A 7 -22.27 12.02 2.09
CA LYS A 7 -22.64 12.94 3.19
C LYS A 7 -23.91 12.56 3.96
N LEU A 8 -24.06 11.27 4.27
CA LEU A 8 -25.28 10.71 4.88
C LEU A 8 -25.30 10.77 6.43
N GLY A 9 -24.24 11.31 7.04
CA GLY A 9 -24.08 11.32 8.50
C GLY A 9 -23.47 10.00 9.03
N ARG A 10 -23.43 9.85 10.36
CA ARG A 10 -22.97 8.62 11.03
C ARG A 10 -24.17 7.83 11.52
N LEU A 11 -24.12 6.53 11.37
CA LEU A 11 -25.18 5.60 11.76
C LEU A 11 -24.89 5.03 13.15
N PRO A 12 -25.84 5.09 14.11
CA PRO A 12 -25.69 4.43 15.41
C PRO A 12 -25.43 2.94 15.27
N ARG A 13 -24.67 2.37 16.21
CA ARG A 13 -24.27 0.95 16.20
C ARG A 13 -25.44 -0.01 16.02
N ALA A 14 -26.57 0.21 16.70
CA ALA A 14 -27.72 -0.67 16.62
C ALA A 14 -28.25 -0.78 15.19
N ASP A 15 -28.41 0.36 14.50
CA ASP A 15 -28.87 0.42 13.12
C ASP A 15 -27.82 -0.13 12.14
N TYR A 16 -26.54 0.15 12.40
CA TYR A 16 -25.43 -0.43 11.63
C TYR A 16 -25.45 -1.96 11.68
N LYS A 17 -25.69 -2.55 12.85
CA LYS A 17 -25.73 -4.01 13.03
C LYS A 17 -26.88 -4.67 12.25
N VAL A 18 -28.00 -3.97 12.08
CA VAL A 18 -29.09 -4.44 11.22
C VAL A 18 -28.63 -4.50 9.76
N ILE A 19 -28.05 -3.41 9.26
CA ILE A 19 -27.53 -3.34 7.88
C ILE A 19 -26.40 -4.36 7.65
N GLU A 20 -25.48 -4.51 8.61
CA GLU A 20 -24.40 -5.50 8.58
C GLU A 20 -24.94 -6.91 8.45
N SER A 21 -25.97 -7.27 9.21
CA SER A 21 -26.58 -8.60 9.18
C SER A 21 -27.24 -8.89 7.83
N GLU A 22 -27.98 -7.93 7.28
CA GLU A 22 -28.63 -8.05 5.96
C GLU A 22 -27.59 -8.20 4.84
N LEU A 23 -26.55 -7.37 4.84
CA LEU A 23 -25.49 -7.44 3.84
C LEU A 23 -24.66 -8.71 4.00
N VAL A 24 -24.35 -9.17 5.21
CA VAL A 24 -23.65 -10.45 5.42
C VAL A 24 -24.46 -11.62 4.82
N GLN A 25 -25.78 -11.65 4.97
CA GLN A 25 -26.61 -12.67 4.34
C GLN A 25 -26.48 -12.65 2.81
N TYR A 26 -26.60 -11.46 2.21
CA TYR A 26 -26.43 -11.28 0.76
C TYR A 26 -25.03 -11.66 0.28
N LEU A 27 -23.98 -11.17 0.95
CA LEU A 27 -22.58 -11.41 0.59
C LEU A 27 -22.19 -12.88 0.73
N ASN A 28 -22.71 -13.60 1.75
CA ASN A 28 -22.51 -15.04 1.87
C ASN A 28 -23.06 -15.79 0.66
N GLN A 29 -24.25 -15.41 0.17
CA GLN A 29 -24.86 -16.00 -1.02
C GLN A 29 -24.10 -15.62 -2.29
N LYS A 30 -23.68 -14.36 -2.41
CA LYS A 30 -23.06 -13.80 -3.62
C LYS A 30 -21.59 -14.19 -3.78
N PHE A 31 -20.81 -14.13 -2.71
CA PHE A 31 -19.35 -14.21 -2.72
C PHE A 31 -18.79 -15.38 -1.90
N GLY A 32 -19.60 -16.03 -1.07
CA GLY A 32 -19.13 -17.09 -0.17
C GLY A 32 -17.94 -16.63 0.67
N ILE A 33 -16.81 -17.33 0.58
CA ILE A 33 -15.62 -17.04 1.38
C ILE A 33 -14.76 -15.86 0.86
N HIS A 34 -15.12 -15.26 -0.28
CA HIS A 34 -14.27 -14.32 -1.01
C HIS A 34 -14.57 -12.84 -0.71
N TYR A 35 -15.17 -12.55 0.44
CA TYR A 35 -15.33 -11.20 0.96
C TYR A 35 -14.95 -11.11 2.44
N ARG A 36 -14.60 -9.91 2.91
CA ARG A 36 -14.43 -9.61 4.33
C ARG A 36 -14.99 -8.22 4.64
N ILE A 37 -15.59 -8.07 5.80
CA ILE A 37 -15.88 -6.78 6.40
C ILE A 37 -14.81 -6.54 7.47
N PRO A 38 -13.98 -5.49 7.38
CA PRO A 38 -12.95 -5.20 8.38
C PRO A 38 -13.55 -5.11 9.79
N ARG A 39 -12.84 -5.70 10.76
CA ARG A 39 -13.28 -5.70 12.16
C ARG A 39 -13.18 -4.31 12.76
N TYR A 40 -13.92 -4.08 13.85
CA TYR A 40 -13.87 -2.87 14.65
C TYR A 40 -13.91 -3.25 16.14
N TYR A 41 -13.58 -2.30 17.00
CA TYR A 41 -13.60 -2.51 18.45
C TYR A 41 -15.03 -2.52 19.00
N ASP A 42 -15.26 -3.25 20.09
CA ASP A 42 -16.60 -3.65 20.52
C ASP A 42 -17.47 -2.51 21.04
N ASP A 43 -16.94 -1.42 21.57
CA ASP A 43 -17.75 -0.30 22.07
C ASP A 43 -17.96 0.81 21.05
N LYS A 44 -17.60 0.58 19.77
CA LYS A 44 -17.77 1.56 18.70
C LYS A 44 -19.22 2.06 18.64
N PRO A 45 -19.48 3.36 18.88
CA PRO A 45 -20.83 3.87 19.06
C PRO A 45 -21.56 4.10 17.74
N ASP A 46 -20.83 4.42 16.67
CA ASP A 46 -21.37 4.78 15.37
C ASP A 46 -20.39 4.51 14.21
N PHE A 47 -20.92 4.53 12.98
CA PHE A 47 -20.20 4.19 11.75
C PHE A 47 -20.50 5.23 10.66
N GLY A 48 -19.49 5.62 9.88
CA GLY A 48 -19.71 6.54 8.74
C GLY A 48 -20.08 5.79 7.46
N ASP A 49 -19.61 4.56 7.35
CA ASP A 49 -19.64 3.71 6.17
C ASP A 49 -19.45 2.23 6.58
N MET A 50 -19.73 1.33 5.63
CA MET A 50 -19.36 -0.07 5.69
C MET A 50 -18.40 -0.39 4.56
N ASP A 51 -17.23 -0.83 4.96
CA ASP A 51 -16.15 -1.22 4.08
C ASP A 51 -16.26 -2.75 3.79
N ILE A 52 -16.32 -3.16 2.53
CA ILE A 52 -16.34 -4.57 2.08
C ILE A 52 -15.13 -4.86 1.18
N VAL A 53 -14.18 -5.65 1.68
CA VAL A 53 -13.07 -6.19 0.88
C VAL A 53 -13.64 -7.30 0.02
N VAL A 54 -13.44 -7.23 -1.29
CA VAL A 54 -13.84 -8.27 -2.24
C VAL A 54 -12.60 -8.85 -2.93
N SER A 55 -12.46 -10.17 -2.92
CA SER A 55 -11.36 -10.85 -3.59
C SER A 55 -11.58 -10.88 -5.10
N SER A 56 -10.55 -10.61 -5.90
CA SER A 56 -10.66 -10.65 -7.36
C SER A 56 -11.01 -12.06 -7.90
N ALA A 57 -10.90 -13.10 -7.07
CA ALA A 57 -11.30 -14.47 -7.39
C ALA A 57 -12.81 -14.61 -7.68
N VAL A 58 -13.67 -13.70 -7.21
CA VAL A 58 -15.12 -13.75 -7.54
C VAL A 58 -15.44 -13.22 -8.94
N ILE A 59 -14.48 -12.54 -9.58
CA ILE A 59 -14.72 -11.90 -10.88
C ILE A 59 -14.54 -12.98 -11.96
N THR A 60 -15.65 -13.56 -12.41
CA THR A 60 -15.69 -14.55 -13.50
C THR A 60 -15.75 -13.89 -14.88
N GLY A 61 -16.31 -12.69 -14.96
CA GLY A 61 -16.34 -11.84 -16.15
C GLY A 61 -15.46 -10.62 -15.98
N ASN A 62 -16.07 -9.44 -15.90
CA ASN A 62 -15.37 -8.19 -15.61
C ASN A 62 -16.00 -7.47 -14.41
N TRP A 63 -15.31 -6.44 -13.92
CA TRP A 63 -15.75 -5.69 -12.75
C TRP A 63 -17.06 -4.93 -12.97
N GLU A 64 -17.34 -4.45 -14.19
CA GLU A 64 -18.61 -3.77 -14.49
C GLU A 64 -19.81 -4.71 -14.37
N GLN A 65 -19.68 -5.94 -14.85
CA GLN A 65 -20.73 -6.94 -14.73
C GLN A 65 -21.08 -7.19 -13.26
N LEU A 66 -20.08 -7.44 -12.41
CA LEU A 66 -20.32 -7.70 -11.01
C LEU A 66 -20.96 -6.51 -10.29
N LYS A 67 -20.56 -5.27 -10.62
CA LYS A 67 -21.22 -4.06 -10.09
C LYS A 67 -22.70 -4.01 -10.49
N ASN A 68 -23.03 -4.27 -11.75
CA ASN A 68 -24.41 -4.28 -12.23
C ASN A 68 -25.25 -5.35 -11.53
N GLU A 69 -24.68 -6.51 -11.26
CA GLU A 69 -25.35 -7.55 -10.48
C GLU A 69 -25.64 -7.06 -9.05
N ILE A 70 -24.66 -6.48 -8.34
CA ILE A 70 -24.88 -5.92 -7.00
C ILE A 70 -25.97 -4.84 -7.00
N ILE A 71 -25.99 -3.98 -8.02
CA ILE A 71 -27.01 -2.94 -8.19
C ILE A 71 -28.40 -3.56 -8.29
N ASN A 72 -28.56 -4.57 -9.15
CA ASN A 72 -29.84 -5.23 -9.38
C ASN A 72 -30.29 -6.04 -8.16
N ASP A 73 -29.38 -6.82 -7.57
CA ASP A 73 -29.67 -7.72 -6.45
C ASP A 73 -30.13 -6.94 -5.21
N LEU A 74 -29.57 -5.74 -4.97
CA LEU A 74 -29.89 -4.89 -3.82
C LEU A 74 -30.84 -3.72 -4.13
N GLY A 75 -31.29 -3.57 -5.38
CA GLY A 75 -32.18 -2.49 -5.80
C GLY A 75 -31.58 -1.08 -5.61
N LEU A 76 -30.29 -0.92 -5.89
CA LEU A 76 -29.55 0.31 -5.60
C LEU A 76 -29.83 1.41 -6.63
N SER A 77 -30.15 2.62 -6.16
CA SER A 77 -30.41 3.79 -7.02
C SER A 77 -29.33 4.87 -6.97
N GLN A 78 -28.45 4.84 -5.97
CA GLN A 78 -27.36 5.80 -5.80
C GLN A 78 -26.02 5.07 -5.63
N TYR A 79 -25.09 5.34 -6.54
CA TYR A 79 -23.76 4.73 -6.54
C TYR A 79 -22.74 5.57 -7.31
N LYS A 80 -21.45 5.31 -7.07
CA LYS A 80 -20.32 5.90 -7.78
C LYS A 80 -19.17 4.89 -7.84
N SER A 81 -18.46 4.85 -8.97
CA SER A 81 -17.25 4.02 -9.12
C SER A 81 -16.03 4.90 -9.36
N THR A 82 -14.95 4.66 -8.62
CA THR A 82 -13.65 5.30 -8.86
C THR A 82 -12.56 4.23 -8.82
N GLY A 83 -12.00 3.88 -9.98
CA GLY A 83 -11.03 2.79 -10.09
C GLY A 83 -11.60 1.47 -9.55
N ALA A 84 -10.89 0.84 -8.61
CA ALA A 84 -11.29 -0.42 -7.99
C ALA A 84 -12.30 -0.29 -6.85
N VAL A 85 -12.78 0.93 -6.56
CA VAL A 85 -13.77 1.19 -5.50
C VAL A 85 -15.14 1.43 -6.11
N PHE A 86 -16.14 0.73 -5.58
CA PHE A 86 -17.54 0.87 -5.91
C PHE A 86 -18.32 1.26 -4.65
N SER A 87 -18.73 2.52 -4.60
CA SER A 87 -19.43 3.12 -3.46
C SER A 87 -20.92 3.19 -3.74
N THR A 88 -21.74 2.76 -2.80
CA THR A 88 -23.20 2.67 -2.95
C THR A 88 -23.91 3.26 -1.75
N VAL A 89 -25.19 3.59 -1.91
CA VAL A 89 -26.09 3.92 -0.80
C VAL A 89 -27.08 2.78 -0.62
N TYR A 90 -26.95 2.04 0.48
CA TYR A 90 -27.88 1.00 0.88
C TYR A 90 -28.59 1.45 2.16
N ARG A 91 -29.93 1.54 2.15
CA ARG A 91 -30.73 2.01 3.29
C ARG A 91 -30.24 3.32 3.92
N ASN A 92 -29.96 4.32 3.07
CA ASN A 92 -29.42 5.62 3.49
C ASN A 92 -28.07 5.54 4.24
N PHE A 93 -27.27 4.51 3.95
CA PHE A 93 -25.95 4.31 4.51
C PHE A 93 -24.93 3.98 3.41
N GLN A 94 -23.71 4.51 3.54
CA GLN A 94 -22.66 4.29 2.55
C GLN A 94 -22.06 2.88 2.71
N VAL A 95 -22.03 2.14 1.61
CA VAL A 95 -21.39 0.81 1.53
C VAL A 95 -20.38 0.82 0.40
N ASP A 96 -19.13 0.62 0.74
CA ASP A 96 -17.98 0.67 -0.17
C ASP A 96 -17.46 -0.73 -0.44
N TYR A 97 -17.54 -1.18 -1.69
CA TYR A 97 -16.95 -2.42 -2.17
C TYR A 97 -15.60 -2.13 -2.80
N PHE A 98 -14.54 -2.77 -2.32
CA PHE A 98 -13.19 -2.60 -2.86
C PHE A 98 -12.61 -3.93 -3.27
N VAL A 99 -12.44 -4.07 -4.59
CA VAL A 99 -11.79 -5.26 -5.16
C VAL A 99 -10.30 -5.19 -4.90
N ARG A 100 -9.77 -6.33 -4.46
CA ARG A 100 -8.34 -6.55 -4.27
C ARG A 100 -7.91 -7.81 -4.97
N ASN A 101 -6.69 -7.79 -5.52
CA ASN A 101 -6.08 -8.99 -6.06
C ASN A 101 -6.15 -10.10 -5.01
N HIS A 102 -6.59 -11.30 -5.40
CA HIS A 102 -6.76 -12.43 -4.50
C HIS A 102 -5.54 -12.68 -3.60
N ARG A 103 -4.32 -12.49 -4.15
CA ARG A 103 -3.05 -12.60 -3.40
C ARG A 103 -2.98 -11.69 -2.18
N TYR A 104 -3.54 -10.48 -2.25
CA TYR A 104 -3.47 -9.47 -1.19
C TYR A 104 -4.80 -9.29 -0.45
N PHE A 105 -5.75 -10.20 -0.66
CA PHE A 105 -7.09 -10.10 -0.10
C PHE A 105 -7.06 -10.12 1.43
N GLU A 106 -6.44 -11.15 2.03
CA GLU A 106 -6.35 -11.29 3.49
C GLU A 106 -5.46 -10.21 4.11
N SER A 107 -4.33 -9.86 3.48
CA SER A 107 -3.46 -8.80 3.99
C SER A 107 -4.15 -7.43 3.97
N THR A 108 -4.97 -7.15 2.95
CA THR A 108 -5.78 -5.93 2.92
C THR A 108 -6.81 -5.95 4.04
N TYR A 109 -7.58 -7.03 4.19
CA TYR A 109 -8.54 -7.18 5.28
C TYR A 109 -7.89 -6.93 6.65
N ASN A 110 -6.75 -7.57 6.93
CA ASN A 110 -6.04 -7.44 8.20
C ASN A 110 -5.53 -6.02 8.44
N PHE A 111 -5.02 -5.35 7.40
CA PHE A 111 -4.55 -3.97 7.47
C PHE A 111 -5.68 -2.97 7.77
N LEU A 112 -6.90 -3.24 7.29
CA LEU A 112 -8.07 -2.39 7.47
C LEU A 112 -8.82 -2.66 8.80
N CYS A 113 -8.56 -3.79 9.47
CA CYS A 113 -9.18 -4.10 10.74
C CYS A 113 -8.82 -3.09 11.83
N PHE A 114 -9.78 -2.82 12.71
CA PHE A 114 -9.68 -1.93 13.86
C PHE A 114 -9.28 -0.49 13.49
N ASN A 115 -9.83 0.02 12.39
CA ASN A 115 -9.60 1.37 11.87
C ASN A 115 -8.13 1.59 11.46
N ASP A 116 -7.42 2.52 12.12
CA ASP A 116 -6.07 2.92 11.74
C ASP A 116 -4.96 2.17 12.50
N ILE A 117 -5.26 1.08 13.20
CA ILE A 117 -4.22 0.32 13.92
C ILE A 117 -3.08 -0.13 12.99
N GLY A 118 -3.41 -0.51 11.75
CA GLY A 118 -2.41 -0.87 10.75
C GLY A 118 -1.44 0.27 10.42
N ASN A 119 -1.90 1.52 10.48
CA ASN A 119 -1.04 2.69 10.31
C ASN A 119 -0.12 2.93 11.51
N LEU A 120 -0.59 2.64 12.73
CA LEU A 120 0.22 2.74 13.95
C LEU A 120 1.33 1.68 13.95
N VAL A 121 0.95 0.42 13.69
CA VAL A 121 1.89 -0.70 13.55
C VAL A 121 2.90 -0.44 12.41
N GLY A 122 2.43 0.08 11.27
CA GLY A 122 3.29 0.45 10.14
C GLY A 122 4.34 1.51 10.47
N LYS A 123 4.11 2.38 11.46
CA LYS A 123 5.13 3.34 11.92
C LYS A 123 6.27 2.66 12.67
N ILE A 124 5.98 1.58 13.41
CA ILE A 124 7.01 0.79 14.09
C ILE A 124 7.86 0.07 13.04
N PHE A 125 7.23 -0.62 12.08
CA PHE A 125 7.93 -1.28 10.97
C PHE A 125 8.84 -0.36 10.17
N LYS A 126 8.42 0.91 9.95
CA LYS A 126 9.23 1.89 9.23
C LYS A 126 10.64 2.08 9.83
N ARG A 127 10.81 1.84 11.13
CA ARG A 127 12.10 1.94 11.81
C ARG A 127 13.06 0.80 11.45
N PHE A 128 12.55 -0.34 11.01
CA PHE A 128 13.28 -1.50 10.48
C PHE A 128 13.49 -1.46 8.96
N ASN A 129 13.23 -0.30 8.34
CA ASN A 129 13.15 -0.18 6.88
C ASN A 129 12.08 -1.06 6.21
N LEU A 130 11.06 -1.46 6.99
CA LEU A 130 9.93 -2.22 6.51
C LEU A 130 8.70 -1.33 6.29
N LYS A 131 7.83 -1.76 5.39
CA LYS A 131 6.56 -1.13 5.07
C LYS A 131 5.46 -2.16 5.25
N TYR A 132 4.58 -1.91 6.21
CA TYR A 132 3.36 -2.68 6.41
C TYR A 132 2.16 -1.95 5.78
N GLY A 133 1.34 -2.68 5.03
CA GLY A 133 0.19 -2.13 4.32
C GLY A 133 -0.72 -3.22 3.73
N GLU A 134 -1.58 -2.84 2.78
CA GLU A 134 -2.53 -3.74 2.12
C GLU A 134 -1.85 -4.94 1.41
N GLN A 135 -0.59 -4.79 0.99
CA GLN A 135 0.21 -5.84 0.36
C GLN A 135 1.06 -6.65 1.36
N GLY A 136 0.70 -6.60 2.65
CA GLY A 136 1.44 -7.24 3.73
C GLY A 136 2.68 -6.46 4.13
N LEU A 137 3.75 -7.18 4.46
CA LEU A 137 5.03 -6.62 4.89
C LEU A 137 6.03 -6.64 3.73
N GLN A 138 6.68 -5.49 3.51
CA GLN A 138 7.64 -5.29 2.43
C GLN A 138 8.91 -4.62 2.96
N TYR A 139 10.05 -4.93 2.37
CA TYR A 139 11.32 -4.24 2.60
C TYR A 139 11.47 -3.09 1.60
N VAL A 140 11.82 -1.89 2.09
CA VAL A 140 11.96 -0.70 1.25
C VAL A 140 13.39 -0.61 0.74
N PHE A 141 13.63 -1.14 -0.45
CA PHE A 141 14.93 -1.05 -1.11
C PHE A 141 15.18 0.37 -1.62
N ARG A 142 16.30 0.95 -1.19
CA ARG A 142 16.81 2.25 -1.64
C ARG A 142 18.11 2.05 -2.39
N ARG A 143 18.32 2.91 -3.38
CA ARG A 143 19.55 3.00 -4.14
C ARG A 143 20.69 3.53 -3.29
N ALA A 144 21.91 3.45 -3.82
CA ALA A 144 23.12 3.97 -3.18
C ALA A 144 23.04 5.49 -2.91
N ASP A 145 22.29 6.25 -3.71
CA ASP A 145 22.01 7.68 -3.52
C ASP A 145 20.85 7.94 -2.53
N ASN A 146 20.39 6.89 -1.84
CA ASN A 146 19.27 6.90 -0.90
C ASN A 146 17.91 7.25 -1.53
N HIS A 147 17.79 7.28 -2.86
CA HIS A 147 16.50 7.39 -3.51
C HIS A 147 15.72 6.07 -3.43
N TYR A 148 14.43 6.18 -3.13
CA TYR A 148 13.51 5.04 -3.14
C TYR A 148 13.51 4.37 -4.51
N HIS A 149 13.65 3.04 -4.52
CA HIS A 149 13.57 2.28 -5.75
C HIS A 149 12.36 1.37 -5.79
N LYS A 150 12.25 0.45 -4.83
CA LYS A 150 11.31 -0.67 -4.91
C LYS A 150 10.94 -1.21 -3.54
N ASP A 151 9.71 -1.67 -3.42
CA ASP A 151 9.26 -2.47 -2.27
C ASP A 151 9.44 -3.96 -2.61
N LEU A 152 10.20 -4.68 -1.79
CA LEU A 152 10.44 -6.12 -1.90
C LEU A 152 9.50 -6.86 -0.96
N ALA A 153 8.78 -7.88 -1.45
CA ALA A 153 7.85 -8.63 -0.60
C ALA A 153 8.59 -9.42 0.49
N VAL A 154 8.11 -9.32 1.73
CA VAL A 154 8.67 -10.05 2.88
C VAL A 154 7.67 -11.10 3.37
N SER A 155 6.45 -10.70 3.73
CA SER A 155 5.44 -11.66 4.20
C SER A 155 4.01 -11.17 3.97
N LEU A 156 3.10 -12.12 3.82
CA LEU A 156 1.65 -11.92 3.85
C LEU A 156 0.99 -12.56 5.09
N ASP A 157 1.77 -13.29 5.89
CA ASP A 157 1.31 -13.98 7.09
C ASP A 157 1.21 -12.99 8.25
N ILE A 158 -0.02 -12.65 8.63
CA ILE A 158 -0.28 -11.64 9.65
C ILE A 158 0.23 -12.04 11.04
N GLU A 159 0.23 -13.34 11.35
CA GLU A 159 0.71 -13.85 12.63
C GLU A 159 2.22 -13.65 12.72
N LYS A 160 2.97 -14.05 11.68
CA LYS A 160 4.42 -13.79 11.62
C LYS A 160 4.73 -12.30 11.59
N ILE A 161 3.97 -11.49 10.86
CA ILE A 161 4.18 -10.05 10.79
C ILE A 161 4.07 -9.44 12.20
N PHE A 162 2.99 -9.71 12.94
CA PHE A 162 2.86 -9.19 14.30
C PHE A 162 3.83 -9.85 15.29
N GLY A 163 4.14 -11.13 15.10
CA GLY A 163 5.14 -11.87 15.85
C GLY A 163 6.54 -11.26 15.77
N PHE A 164 6.93 -10.72 14.61
CA PHE A 164 8.21 -10.01 14.46
C PHE A 164 8.32 -8.81 15.41
N LEU A 165 7.21 -8.10 15.63
CA LEU A 165 7.12 -7.00 16.59
C LEU A 165 6.82 -7.46 18.01
N GLN A 166 6.75 -8.77 18.27
CA GLN A 166 6.36 -9.37 19.54
C GLN A 166 5.00 -8.85 20.05
N LEU A 167 4.09 -8.57 19.12
CA LEU A 167 2.71 -8.20 19.43
C LEU A 167 1.89 -9.46 19.73
N ASP A 168 0.97 -9.36 20.69
CA ASP A 168 0.10 -10.47 21.07
C ASP A 168 -0.93 -10.76 19.96
N PHE A 169 -0.66 -11.77 19.14
CA PHE A 169 -1.55 -12.16 18.05
C PHE A 169 -2.88 -12.74 18.55
N ALA A 170 -2.87 -13.48 19.66
CA ALA A 170 -4.08 -14.02 20.25
C ALA A 170 -5.03 -12.90 20.68
N LYS A 171 -4.48 -11.82 21.25
CA LYS A 171 -5.26 -10.62 21.56
C LYS A 171 -5.84 -9.96 20.31
N TRP A 172 -5.07 -9.86 19.23
CA TRP A 172 -5.57 -9.34 17.96
C TRP A 172 -6.67 -10.23 17.35
N GLN A 173 -6.58 -11.56 17.50
CA GLN A 173 -7.62 -12.49 17.07
C GLN A 173 -8.90 -12.32 17.89
N GLN A 174 -8.79 -12.21 19.22
CA GLN A 174 -9.93 -11.94 20.10
C GLN A 174 -10.61 -10.60 19.77
N GLY A 175 -9.81 -9.60 19.38
CA GLY A 175 -10.28 -8.23 19.17
C GLY A 175 -10.19 -7.37 20.42
N PHE A 176 -10.68 -6.14 20.29
CA PHE A 176 -10.54 -5.11 21.31
C PHE A 176 -11.93 -4.64 21.76
N ALA A 177 -12.14 -4.58 23.06
CA ALA A 177 -13.36 -4.08 23.66
C ALA A 177 -13.56 -2.59 23.32
N ASN A 178 -12.47 -1.81 23.30
CA ASN A 178 -12.51 -0.37 23.07
C ASN A 178 -11.21 0.16 22.45
N LYS A 179 -11.20 1.45 22.11
CA LYS A 179 -10.00 2.12 21.56
C LYS A 179 -8.79 2.08 22.49
N THR A 180 -8.99 2.18 23.81
CA THR A 180 -7.90 2.20 24.79
C THR A 180 -7.15 0.87 24.76
N GLU A 181 -7.86 -0.25 24.81
CA GLU A 181 -7.25 -1.59 24.75
C GLU A 181 -6.51 -1.82 23.42
N MET A 182 -7.06 -1.31 22.32
CA MET A 182 -6.38 -1.31 21.02
C MET A 182 -5.06 -0.53 21.05
N PHE A 183 -5.03 0.61 21.75
CA PHE A 183 -3.81 1.42 21.91
C PHE A 183 -2.81 0.79 22.88
N ASP A 184 -3.29 0.21 23.98
CA ASP A 184 -2.47 -0.55 24.93
C ASP A 184 -1.69 -1.66 24.20
N TRP A 185 -2.37 -2.39 23.32
CA TRP A 185 -1.76 -3.44 22.49
C TRP A 185 -0.64 -2.91 21.59
N VAL A 186 -0.81 -1.73 20.96
CA VAL A 186 0.24 -1.11 20.14
C VAL A 186 1.43 -0.68 21.00
N VAL A 187 1.20 -0.06 22.15
CA VAL A 187 2.26 0.44 23.04
C VAL A 187 3.00 -0.70 23.76
N ALA A 188 2.34 -1.84 23.96
CA ALA A 188 2.95 -3.05 24.50
C ALA A 188 4.11 -3.58 23.66
N CYS A 189 4.09 -3.34 22.33
CA CYS A 189 5.19 -3.68 21.41
C CYS A 189 6.56 -3.25 21.98
N PRO A 190 7.54 -4.15 22.20
CA PRO A 190 8.86 -3.81 22.72
C PRO A 190 9.58 -2.71 21.92
N TYR A 191 9.32 -2.65 20.62
CA TYR A 191 9.92 -1.69 19.69
C TYR A 191 9.12 -0.38 19.58
N PHE A 192 8.04 -0.21 20.34
CA PHE A 192 7.33 1.06 20.36
C PHE A 192 8.25 2.17 20.89
N SER A 193 8.19 3.34 20.25
CA SER A 193 8.98 4.51 20.62
C SER A 193 8.15 5.77 20.45
N MET A 194 8.22 6.65 21.44
CA MET A 194 7.58 7.98 21.43
C MET A 194 8.23 8.98 20.48
N ALA A 195 9.51 8.80 20.12
CA ALA A 195 10.27 9.76 19.34
C ALA A 195 9.59 10.23 18.03
N PRO A 196 8.90 9.37 17.24
CA PRO A 196 8.18 9.80 16.04
C PRO A 196 6.96 10.69 16.32
N TYR A 197 6.47 10.74 17.56
CA TYR A 197 5.26 11.46 17.96
C TYR A 197 5.57 12.78 18.69
N GLU A 198 6.78 12.95 19.23
CA GLU A 198 7.22 14.20 19.88
C GLU A 198 7.41 15.37 18.91
N LYS A 199 7.95 15.08 17.72
CA LYS A 199 8.19 16.09 16.66
C LYS A 199 7.38 15.74 15.42
N LEU A 200 6.20 16.34 15.32
CA LEU A 200 5.31 16.07 14.21
C LEU A 200 5.87 16.65 12.91
N SER A 201 6.04 15.82 11.88
CA SER A 201 6.26 16.31 10.53
C SER A 201 4.99 16.97 9.98
N LYS A 202 5.11 17.92 9.04
CA LYS A 202 3.95 18.53 8.32
C LYS A 202 2.97 17.49 7.76
N LYS A 203 3.49 16.38 7.22
CA LYS A 203 2.67 15.27 6.70
C LYS A 203 1.87 14.59 7.82
N MET A 204 2.42 14.51 9.02
CA MET A 204 1.73 13.94 10.17
C MET A 204 0.69 14.89 10.75
N GLU A 205 0.99 16.18 10.80
CA GLU A 205 0.00 17.21 11.14
C GLU A 205 -1.22 17.16 10.22
N GLN A 206 -1.00 17.02 8.91
CA GLN A 206 -2.10 16.84 7.96
C GLN A 206 -2.90 15.57 8.24
N ARG A 207 -2.22 14.44 8.49
CA ARG A 207 -2.89 13.17 8.80
C ARG A 207 -3.69 13.21 10.11
N LEU A 208 -3.23 13.96 11.12
CA LEU A 208 -3.96 14.16 12.37
C LEU A 208 -5.31 14.82 12.12
N LYS A 209 -5.36 15.81 11.22
CA LYS A 209 -6.61 16.47 10.82
C LYS A 209 -7.57 15.54 10.08
N GLU A 210 -7.03 14.59 9.31
CA GLU A 210 -7.81 13.71 8.43
C GLU A 210 -8.24 12.39 9.10
N ARG A 211 -7.58 11.97 10.20
CA ARG A 211 -7.75 10.64 10.80
C ARG A 211 -8.02 10.72 12.30
N PRO A 212 -9.30 10.68 12.72
CA PRO A 212 -9.68 10.77 14.13
C PRO A 212 -9.03 9.72 15.04
N THR A 213 -8.73 8.52 14.53
CA THR A 213 -8.04 7.48 15.32
C THR A 213 -6.61 7.88 15.69
N ILE A 214 -5.87 8.53 14.77
CA ILE A 214 -4.49 8.96 15.01
C ILE A 214 -4.47 10.11 16.01
N GLN A 215 -5.44 11.03 15.91
CA GLN A 215 -5.62 12.07 16.91
C GLN A 215 -5.91 11.48 18.30
N ALA A 216 -6.88 10.57 18.40
CA ALA A 216 -7.21 9.90 19.66
C ALA A 216 -6.01 9.12 20.25
N PHE A 217 -5.14 8.58 19.40
CA PHE A 217 -3.91 7.93 19.86
C PHE A 217 -2.92 8.93 20.48
N MET A 218 -2.73 10.11 19.87
CA MET A 218 -1.88 11.16 20.45
C MET A 218 -2.40 11.61 21.82
N GLU A 219 -3.71 11.85 21.92
CA GLU A 219 -4.38 12.20 23.19
C GLU A 219 -4.21 11.09 24.24
N TYR A 220 -4.31 9.82 23.81
CA TYR A 220 -4.04 8.67 24.67
C TYR A 220 -2.59 8.65 25.18
N LEU A 221 -1.60 8.88 24.31
CA LEU A 221 -0.19 8.88 24.70
C LEU A 221 0.12 9.98 25.73
N GLU A 222 -0.43 11.19 25.52
CA GLU A 222 -0.28 12.32 26.43
C GLU A 222 -0.97 12.05 27.77
N LYS A 223 -2.25 11.63 27.75
CA LYS A 223 -3.04 11.35 28.96
C LYS A 223 -2.41 10.27 29.84
N ASN A 224 -1.87 9.22 29.22
CA ASN A 224 -1.24 8.11 29.93
C ASN A 224 0.26 8.33 30.20
N GLN A 225 0.80 9.52 29.85
CA GLN A 225 2.20 9.88 30.06
C GLN A 225 3.15 8.79 29.54
N VAL A 226 2.87 8.27 28.35
CA VAL A 226 3.70 7.23 27.74
C VAL A 226 5.06 7.84 27.40
N THR A 227 6.12 7.31 27.99
CA THR A 227 7.51 7.77 27.80
C THR A 227 8.40 6.71 27.17
N LYS A 228 7.83 5.58 26.74
CA LYS A 228 8.56 4.45 26.19
C LYS A 228 9.36 4.86 24.95
N THR A 229 10.65 4.59 24.98
CA THR A 229 11.57 4.80 23.86
C THR A 229 12.27 3.49 23.50
N TYR A 230 12.76 3.43 22.27
CA TYR A 230 13.56 2.33 21.76
C TYR A 230 14.65 2.94 20.88
N GLU A 231 15.89 2.54 21.13
CA GLU A 231 17.04 2.96 20.34
C GLU A 231 17.18 2.05 19.13
N PHE A 232 16.85 2.60 17.97
CA PHE A 232 17.04 1.90 16.71
C PHE A 232 18.43 2.20 16.17
N ALA A 233 19.07 1.19 15.57
CA ALA A 233 20.26 1.37 14.73
C ALA A 233 20.09 2.55 13.76
N GLU A 234 21.17 3.32 13.60
CA GLU A 234 21.20 4.46 12.68
C GLU A 234 21.09 3.97 11.23
N ASP A 235 21.89 2.95 10.89
CA ASP A 235 21.75 2.21 9.65
C ASP A 235 20.70 1.12 9.81
N ARG A 236 19.66 1.18 8.98
CA ARG A 236 18.56 0.22 9.03
C ARG A 236 18.89 -1.07 8.28
N ASP A 237 19.93 -1.08 7.46
CA ASP A 237 20.39 -2.28 6.78
C ASP A 237 20.98 -3.29 7.78
N GLU A 238 21.36 -2.83 8.99
CA GLU A 238 21.74 -3.70 10.12
C GLU A 238 20.63 -4.69 10.52
N TYR A 239 19.37 -4.39 10.20
CA TYR A 239 18.26 -5.30 10.49
C TYR A 239 18.07 -6.40 9.43
N ILE A 240 18.73 -6.33 8.27
CA ILE A 240 18.54 -7.32 7.19
C ILE A 240 18.78 -8.76 7.68
N PRO A 241 19.86 -9.09 8.43
CA PRO A 241 20.06 -10.45 8.92
C PRO A 241 18.95 -10.91 9.87
N THR A 242 18.46 -10.03 10.75
CA THR A 242 17.36 -10.33 11.67
C THR A 242 16.05 -10.55 10.93
N ILE A 243 15.76 -9.74 9.91
CA ILE A 243 14.56 -9.86 9.08
C ILE A 243 14.61 -11.18 8.29
N ASP A 244 15.74 -11.49 7.67
CA ASP A 244 15.90 -12.73 6.88
C ASP A 244 15.84 -13.98 7.76
N ALA A 245 16.45 -13.94 8.95
CA ALA A 245 16.37 -15.03 9.91
C ALA A 245 14.93 -15.29 10.38
N TYR A 246 14.12 -14.24 10.52
CA TYR A 246 12.72 -14.37 10.95
C TYR A 246 11.76 -14.72 9.79
N PHE A 247 12.04 -14.23 8.58
CA PHE A 247 11.26 -14.46 7.36
C PHE A 247 12.11 -15.15 6.26
N PRO A 248 12.63 -16.35 6.49
CA PRO A 248 13.52 -17.02 5.54
C PRO A 248 12.82 -17.31 4.20
N GLU A 249 11.49 -17.44 4.20
CA GLU A 249 10.69 -17.61 2.98
C GLU A 249 10.77 -16.43 2.00
N ALA A 250 11.13 -15.24 2.49
CA ALA A 250 11.28 -14.05 1.64
C ALA A 250 12.55 -14.12 0.79
N ASN A 251 13.58 -14.81 1.27
CA ASN A 251 14.93 -14.82 0.68
C ASN A 251 15.41 -13.40 0.38
N LEU A 252 15.33 -12.53 1.40
CA LEU A 252 15.51 -11.10 1.24
C LEU A 252 16.90 -10.72 0.69
N PRO A 253 18.01 -11.35 1.12
CA PRO A 253 19.33 -11.11 0.55
C PRO A 253 19.40 -11.35 -0.96
N ALA A 254 18.76 -12.40 -1.47
CA ALA A 254 18.74 -12.68 -2.90
C ALA A 254 17.94 -11.62 -3.68
N LEU A 255 16.79 -11.19 -3.15
CA LEU A 255 16.00 -10.11 -3.74
C LEU A 255 16.79 -8.79 -3.78
N ILE A 256 17.49 -8.45 -2.69
CA ILE A 256 18.34 -7.27 -2.62
C ILE A 256 19.50 -7.36 -3.63
N ALA A 257 20.15 -8.52 -3.74
CA ALA A 257 21.23 -8.73 -4.71
C ALA A 257 20.72 -8.56 -6.16
N GLN A 258 19.54 -9.10 -6.47
CA GLN A 258 18.91 -8.95 -7.78
C GLN A 258 18.63 -7.47 -8.11
N GLU A 259 18.11 -6.70 -7.16
CA GLU A 259 17.86 -5.26 -7.39
C GLU A 259 19.16 -4.46 -7.53
N LYS A 260 20.22 -4.81 -6.79
CA LYS A 260 21.54 -4.19 -6.95
C LYS A 260 22.14 -4.44 -8.33
N GLU A 261 22.02 -5.66 -8.86
CA GLU A 261 22.48 -5.97 -10.22
C GLU A 261 21.64 -5.25 -11.28
N ARG A 262 20.32 -5.19 -11.08
CA ARG A 262 19.41 -4.41 -11.94
C ARG A 262 19.78 -2.92 -11.94
N GLU A 263 20.12 -2.36 -10.78
CA GLU A 263 20.56 -0.97 -10.64
C GLU A 263 21.85 -0.72 -11.41
N LYS A 264 22.88 -1.57 -11.25
CA LYS A 264 24.14 -1.47 -12.02
C LYS A 264 23.87 -1.46 -13.53
N PHE A 265 23.02 -2.37 -13.98
CA PHE A 265 22.64 -2.48 -15.38
C PHE A 265 21.94 -1.20 -15.90
N VAL A 266 20.99 -0.66 -15.16
CA VAL A 266 20.29 0.60 -15.52
C VAL A 266 21.24 1.79 -15.51
N LEU A 267 22.17 1.87 -14.55
CA LEU A 267 23.15 2.95 -14.48
C LEU A 267 24.12 2.92 -15.65
N ALA A 268 24.58 1.73 -16.05
CA ALA A 268 25.45 1.56 -17.22
C ALA A 268 24.77 2.05 -18.51
N ILE A 269 23.48 1.72 -18.70
CA ILE A 269 22.71 2.23 -19.84
C ILE A 269 22.56 3.75 -19.75
N LYS A 270 22.16 4.28 -18.58
CA LYS A 270 21.96 5.73 -18.40
C LYS A 270 23.21 6.56 -18.63
N ALA A 271 24.39 6.02 -18.35
CA ALA A 271 25.66 6.68 -18.63
C ALA A 271 25.90 6.91 -20.12
N LYS A 272 25.38 6.02 -20.98
CA LYS A 272 25.54 6.05 -22.44
C LYS A 272 24.31 6.60 -23.17
N TYR A 273 23.14 6.49 -22.56
CA TYR A 273 21.84 6.79 -23.17
C TYR A 273 20.88 7.41 -22.15
N ASN A 274 20.61 8.70 -22.30
CA ASN A 274 19.57 9.42 -21.55
C ASN A 274 19.13 10.67 -22.32
N GLY A 275 18.01 11.28 -21.88
CA GLY A 275 17.45 12.44 -22.57
C GLY A 275 18.40 13.64 -22.65
N ARG A 276 19.28 13.84 -21.67
CA ARG A 276 20.26 14.92 -21.71
C ARG A 276 21.29 14.72 -22.82
N ILE A 277 21.84 13.51 -22.95
CA ILE A 277 22.77 13.16 -24.04
C ILE A 277 22.09 13.41 -25.40
N ILE A 278 20.83 12.97 -25.54
CA ILE A 278 20.08 13.13 -26.80
C ILE A 278 19.80 14.60 -27.11
N MET A 279 19.44 15.42 -26.11
CA MET A 279 19.25 16.87 -26.29
C MET A 279 20.55 17.59 -26.62
N GLU A 280 21.68 17.17 -26.05
CA GLU A 280 23.00 17.72 -26.39
C GLU A 280 23.37 17.41 -27.85
N MET A 281 22.98 16.24 -28.36
CA MET A 281 23.20 15.85 -29.76
C MET A 281 22.20 16.49 -30.73
N PHE A 282 20.93 16.64 -30.32
CA PHE A 282 19.82 17.13 -31.14
C PHE A 282 19.01 18.17 -30.35
N PRO A 283 19.47 19.44 -30.32
CA PRO A 283 18.87 20.49 -29.47
C PRO A 283 17.42 20.85 -29.80
N ASP A 284 16.90 20.41 -30.95
CA ASP A 284 15.52 20.64 -31.37
C ASP A 284 14.54 19.58 -30.83
N LEU A 285 15.03 18.51 -30.21
CA LEU A 285 14.21 17.50 -29.55
C LEU A 285 14.00 17.89 -28.08
N GLU A 286 12.79 18.34 -27.74
CA GLU A 286 12.45 18.74 -26.37
C GLU A 286 11.07 18.23 -25.94
N GLY A 287 10.86 18.09 -24.63
CA GLY A 287 9.57 17.73 -24.05
C GLY A 287 8.95 16.48 -24.69
N LYS A 288 7.75 16.62 -25.27
CA LYS A 288 7.01 15.49 -25.84
C LYS A 288 7.68 14.92 -27.10
N THR A 289 8.34 15.73 -27.92
CA THR A 289 8.99 15.26 -29.15
C THR A 289 10.21 14.40 -28.82
N LEU A 290 10.99 14.79 -27.81
CA LEU A 290 12.08 13.97 -27.27
C LEU A 290 11.57 12.62 -26.77
N GLY A 291 10.48 12.62 -25.98
CA GLY A 291 9.89 11.38 -25.46
C GLY A 291 9.46 10.41 -26.57
N THR A 292 8.76 10.91 -27.60
CA THR A 292 8.34 10.10 -28.75
C THR A 292 9.55 9.58 -29.54
N PHE A 293 10.55 10.42 -29.77
CA PHE A 293 11.77 10.04 -30.47
C PHE A 293 12.51 8.91 -29.74
N MET A 294 12.71 9.05 -28.43
CA MET A 294 13.36 8.03 -27.60
C MET A 294 12.60 6.70 -27.64
N MET A 295 11.28 6.74 -27.52
CA MET A 295 10.44 5.54 -27.59
C MET A 295 10.55 4.85 -28.95
N ASN A 296 10.45 5.59 -30.05
CA ASN A 296 10.57 5.02 -31.39
C ASN A 296 11.97 4.46 -31.66
N PHE A 297 13.00 5.12 -31.15
CA PHE A 297 14.36 4.61 -31.21
C PHE A 297 14.49 3.28 -30.46
N GLN A 298 14.02 3.22 -29.21
CA GLN A 298 14.04 2.01 -28.37
C GLN A 298 13.28 0.84 -29.00
N ASN A 299 12.17 1.11 -29.68
CA ASN A 299 11.34 0.09 -30.34
C ASN A 299 12.01 -0.61 -31.53
N GLN A 300 13.23 -0.21 -31.92
CA GLN A 300 14.03 -0.96 -32.90
C GLN A 300 14.59 -2.27 -32.34
N TRP A 301 14.49 -2.48 -31.02
CA TRP A 301 14.94 -3.69 -30.35
C TRP A 301 13.80 -4.35 -29.60
N GLU A 302 13.80 -5.69 -29.56
CA GLU A 302 12.90 -6.48 -28.71
C GLU A 302 13.17 -6.20 -27.23
N ASP A 303 14.46 -6.09 -26.86
CA ASP A 303 14.92 -5.66 -25.54
C ASP A 303 16.04 -4.61 -25.72
N TYR A 304 15.62 -3.34 -25.80
CA TYR A 304 16.55 -2.23 -25.97
C TYR A 304 17.52 -2.10 -24.81
N GLU A 305 17.11 -2.48 -23.60
CA GLU A 305 17.97 -2.33 -22.44
C GLU A 305 19.15 -3.32 -22.52
N LYS A 306 18.86 -4.57 -22.88
CA LYS A 306 19.92 -5.57 -23.11
C LYS A 306 20.83 -5.17 -24.26
N ALA A 307 20.27 -4.63 -25.35
CA ALA A 307 21.06 -4.15 -26.47
C ALA A 307 21.99 -2.99 -26.06
N PHE A 308 21.45 -1.96 -25.39
CA PHE A 308 22.23 -0.78 -25.00
C PHE A 308 23.24 -1.07 -23.90
N TYR A 309 22.97 -2.05 -23.05
CA TYR A 309 23.94 -2.49 -22.06
C TYR A 309 25.19 -3.11 -22.70
N ALA A 310 25.00 -3.86 -23.80
CA ALA A 310 26.09 -4.51 -24.53
C ALA A 310 26.85 -3.57 -25.48
N MET A 311 26.19 -2.49 -25.94
CA MET A 311 26.79 -1.52 -26.86
C MET A 311 27.70 -0.52 -26.14
N GLU A 312 28.73 -0.05 -26.84
CA GLU A 312 29.50 1.12 -26.41
C GLU A 312 28.78 2.43 -26.70
N ALA A 313 29.17 3.50 -26.00
CA ALA A 313 28.52 4.80 -26.12
C ALA A 313 28.55 5.32 -27.58
N GLU A 314 29.67 5.14 -28.27
CA GLU A 314 29.84 5.56 -29.67
C GLU A 314 28.91 4.80 -30.62
N GLU A 315 28.61 3.53 -30.33
CA GLU A 315 27.70 2.72 -31.14
C GLU A 315 26.26 3.21 -31.00
N ILE A 316 25.83 3.52 -29.77
CA ILE A 316 24.51 4.10 -29.49
C ILE A 316 24.39 5.47 -30.14
N GLU A 317 25.42 6.32 -30.03
CA GLU A 317 25.44 7.65 -30.66
C GLU A 317 25.34 7.57 -32.18
N LYS A 318 26.04 6.62 -32.80
CA LYS A 318 25.98 6.41 -34.25
C LYS A 318 24.58 5.99 -34.67
N ALA A 319 23.99 5.01 -33.98
CA ALA A 319 22.62 4.56 -34.24
C ALA A 319 21.61 5.70 -34.05
N LEU A 320 21.78 6.54 -33.03
CA LEU A 320 20.96 7.73 -32.79
C LEU A 320 21.03 8.74 -33.95
N LYS A 321 22.23 9.03 -34.46
CA LYS A 321 22.43 9.95 -35.60
C LYS A 321 21.78 9.42 -36.88
N GLU A 322 21.91 8.12 -37.15
CA GLU A 322 21.28 7.48 -38.30
C GLU A 322 19.75 7.51 -38.18
N PHE A 323 19.22 7.15 -37.02
CA PHE A 323 17.79 7.17 -36.75
C PHE A 323 17.20 8.59 -36.84
N TYR A 324 17.88 9.59 -36.29
CA TYR A 324 17.44 11.00 -36.34
C TYR A 324 17.34 11.54 -37.77
N ARG A 325 18.26 11.18 -38.67
CA ARG A 325 18.19 11.57 -40.09
C ARG A 325 16.92 11.06 -40.76
N ASN A 326 16.53 9.81 -40.47
CA ASN A 326 15.32 9.20 -41.01
C ASN A 326 14.05 9.75 -40.34
N TYR A 327 14.13 10.16 -39.08
CA TYR A 327 13.01 10.72 -38.32
C TYR A 327 12.61 12.14 -38.78
N LYS A 328 13.53 12.88 -39.41
CA LYS A 328 13.31 14.23 -39.94
C LYS A 328 12.78 14.27 -41.38
N GLN A 329 12.82 13.14 -42.10
CA GLN A 329 12.21 12.97 -43.42
C GLN A 329 10.75 12.57 -43.27
#